data_AF-A0A017T9A6-F1
#
_entry.id   AF-A0A017T9A6-F1
#
_cell.length_a   1.000
_cell.length_b   1.000
_cell.length_c   1.000
_cell.angle_alpha   90.00
_cell.angle_beta   90.00
_cell.angle_gamma   90.00
#
_symmetry.space_group_name_H-M   'P 1'
#
loop_
_entity.id
_entity.type
_entity.pdbx_description
1 polymer ?
#
loop_
_entity_poly.entity_id
_entity_poly.type
_entity_poly.pdbx_seq_one_letter_code
_entity_poly.pdbx_strand_id
1 'polypeptide(L)' 'MLSESTERHDRGKKFEQYRKLPSLREYLLVSQDQVLVEQYTREEDGRWSFREHRAGTQVHLPSLRCELSVDTVAARVFGG' A
#
# COMPACT_ATOMS: atom_id res chain seq x y z
N MET A 1 -4.59 10.72 13.25
CA MET A 1 -5.80 11.08 12.47
C MET A 1 -5.40 12.08 11.40
N LEU A 2 -5.45 11.70 10.13
CA LEU A 2 -5.15 12.59 9.00
C LEU A 2 -6.44 12.74 8.18
N SER A 3 -6.88 13.98 8.01
CA SER A 3 -8.04 14.34 7.20
C SER A 3 -7.90 13.79 5.78
N GLU A 4 -8.99 13.22 5.25
CA GLU A 4 -9.12 12.61 3.90
C GLU A 4 -8.53 13.47 2.77
N SER A 5 -8.49 14.79 2.93
CA SER A 5 -8.01 15.72 1.90
C SER A 5 -6.49 15.90 1.90
N THR A 6 -5.83 15.83 3.06
CA THR A 6 -4.36 15.85 3.13
C THR A 6 -3.80 14.50 2.72
N GLU A 7 -4.51 13.42 3.04
CA GLU A 7 -4.07 12.06 2.76
C GLU A 7 -3.92 11.78 1.25
N ARG A 8 -4.93 12.09 0.44
CA ARG A 8 -4.88 11.86 -1.01
C ARG A 8 -3.79 12.67 -1.71
N HIS A 9 -3.55 13.90 -1.27
CA HIS A 9 -2.53 14.77 -1.86
C HIS A 9 -1.11 14.37 -1.43
N ASP A 10 -0.95 13.86 -0.21
CA ASP A 10 0.31 13.37 0.33
C ASP A 10 0.68 11.99 -0.24
N ARG A 11 -0.33 11.11 -0.45
CA ARG A 11 -0.19 9.79 -1.10
C ARG A 11 0.49 9.88 -2.47
N GLY A 12 0.02 10.79 -3.33
CA GLY A 12 0.59 10.98 -4.67
C GLY A 12 2.03 11.49 -4.64
N LYS A 13 2.34 12.44 -3.76
CA LYS A 13 3.70 13.01 -3.64
C LYS A 13 4.70 12.01 -3.07
N LYS A 14 4.31 11.24 -2.06
CA LYS A 14 5.15 10.18 -1.48
C LYS A 14 5.43 9.07 -2.48
N PHE A 15 4.42 8.61 -3.21
CA PHE A 15 4.63 7.58 -4.24
C PHE A 15 5.60 8.05 -5.33
N GLU A 16 5.44 9.29 -5.83
CA GLU A 16 6.36 9.88 -6.81
C GLU A 16 7.81 10.02 -6.29
N GLN A 17 7.99 10.24 -4.99
CA GLN A 17 9.32 10.28 -4.37
C GLN A 17 9.90 8.86 -4.20
N TYR A 18 9.16 7.93 -3.62
CA TYR A 18 9.65 6.60 -3.29
C TYR A 18 9.88 5.73 -4.52
N ARG A 19 9.07 5.85 -5.57
CA ARG A 19 9.24 5.05 -6.81
C ARG A 19 10.56 5.32 -7.54
N LYS A 20 11.24 6.42 -7.21
CA LYS A 20 12.58 6.75 -7.75
C LYS A 20 13.67 5.86 -7.16
N LEU A 21 13.44 5.20 -6.04
CA LEU A 21 14.39 4.27 -5.43
C LEU A 21 14.48 2.99 -6.29
N PRO A 22 15.65 2.68 -6.88
CA PRO A 22 15.79 1.50 -7.75
C PRO A 22 15.52 0.17 -7.03
N SER A 23 15.78 0.13 -5.72
CA SER A 23 15.58 -1.05 -4.87
C SER A 23 14.13 -1.24 -4.43
N LEU A 24 13.25 -0.25 -4.60
CA LEU A 24 11.85 -0.38 -4.21
C LEU A 24 11.12 -1.27 -5.21
N ARG A 25 10.59 -2.40 -4.70
CA ARG A 25 9.86 -3.39 -5.48
C ARG A 25 8.36 -3.35 -5.24
N GLU A 26 7.94 -3.03 -4.02
CA GLU A 26 6.54 -3.03 -3.61
C GLU A 26 6.27 -1.83 -2.70
N TYR A 27 5.13 -1.16 -2.91
CA TYR A 27 4.69 -0.03 -2.11
C TYR A 27 3.21 -0.23 -1.77
N LEU A 28 2.89 -0.29 -0.47
CA LEU A 28 1.54 -0.45 0.02
C LEU A 28 1.02 0.86 0.63
N LEU A 29 -0.19 1.26 0.26
CA LEU A 29 -0.96 2.29 0.95
C LEU A 29 -2.14 1.62 1.67
N VAL A 30 -2.35 2.00 2.93
CA VAL A 30 -3.39 1.41 3.78
C VAL A 30 -4.37 2.52 4.16
N SER A 31 -5.65 2.32 3.82
CA SER A 31 -6.76 3.19 4.18
C SER A 31 -7.61 2.48 5.23
N GLN A 32 -7.56 2.91 6.48
CA GLN A 32 -8.27 2.24 7.57
C GLN A 32 -9.77 2.52 7.52
N ASP A 33 -10.16 3.78 7.23
CA ASP A 33 -11.57 4.18 7.14
C ASP A 33 -12.34 3.40 6.08
N GLN A 34 -11.63 2.97 5.02
CA GLN A 34 -12.17 2.21 3.89
C GLN A 34 -11.87 0.70 3.98
N VAL A 35 -11.09 0.25 4.97
CA VAL A 35 -10.51 -1.10 5.07
C VAL A 35 -9.97 -1.58 3.72
N LEU A 36 -9.05 -0.77 3.17
CA LEU A 36 -8.51 -0.89 1.81
C LEU A 36 -6.98 -0.86 1.83
N VAL A 37 -6.35 -1.81 1.12
CA VAL A 37 -4.92 -1.79 0.82
C VAL A 37 -4.72 -1.64 -0.69
N GLU A 38 -3.99 -0.60 -1.07
CA GLU A 38 -3.56 -0.34 -2.44
C GLU A 38 -2.11 -0.82 -2.59
N GLN A 39 -1.89 -1.81 -3.45
CA GLN A 39 -0.58 -2.40 -3.74
C GLN A 39 -0.05 -1.90 -5.08
N TYR A 40 1.12 -1.29 -5.06
CA TYR A 40 1.91 -0.97 -6.25
C TYR A 40 3.11 -1.90 -6.32
N THR A 41 3.25 -2.65 -7.41
CA THR A 41 4.37 -3.58 -7.61
C THR A 41 5.16 -3.16 -8.83
N ARG A 42 6.49 -3.08 -8.70
CA ARG A 42 7.39 -2.80 -9.80
C ARG A 42 7.69 -4.10 -10.54
N GLU A 43 7.31 -4.14 -11.81
CA GLU A 43 7.56 -5.25 -12.72
C GLU A 43 9.01 -5.20 -13.25
N GLU A 44 9.47 -6.31 -13.86
CA GLU A 44 10.83 -6.42 -14.40
C GLU A 44 11.16 -5.38 -15.47
N ASP A 45 10.14 -4.97 -16.25
CA ASP A 45 10.26 -3.92 -17.27
C ASP A 45 10.25 -2.49 -16.69
N GLY A 46 10.17 -2.36 -15.37
CA GLY A 46 10.16 -1.09 -14.65
C GLY A 46 8.82 -0.39 -14.56
N ARG A 47 7.74 -0.97 -15.14
CA ARG A 47 6.38 -0.47 -14.95
C ARG A 47 5.88 -0.77 -13.54
N TRP A 48 4.91 0.02 -13.09
CA TRP A 48 4.21 -0.19 -11.84
C TRP A 48 2.82 -0.76 -12.13
N SER A 49 2.53 -1.95 -11.63
CA SER A 49 1.17 -2.50 -11.60
C SER A 49 0.46 -2.07 -10.31
N PHE A 50 -0.88 -1.97 -10.38
CA PHE A 50 -1.72 -1.55 -9.26
C PHE A 50 -2.78 -2.61 -8.97
N ARG A 51 -2.99 -2.93 -7.70
CA ARG A 51 -4.07 -3.80 -7.21
C ARG A 51 -4.69 -3.23 -5.94
N GLU A 52 -6.00 -3.34 -5.84
CA GLU A 52 -6.75 -3.06 -4.61
C GLU A 52 -7.10 -4.35 -3.89
N HIS A 53 -6.99 -4.33 -2.56
CA HIS A 53 -7.34 -5.41 -1.66
C HIS A 53 -8.27 -4.87 -0.58
N ARG A 54 -9.42 -5.53 -0.36
CA ARG A 54 -10.48 -5.06 0.54
C ARG A 54 -10.64 -5.99 1.73
N ALA A 55 -11.49 -5.62 2.68
CA ALA A 55 -11.85 -6.46 3.82
C ALA A 55 -12.12 -7.92 3.41
N GLY A 56 -11.59 -8.87 4.18
CA GLY A 56 -11.67 -10.30 3.92
C GLY A 56 -10.69 -10.84 2.88
N THR A 57 -9.87 -10.01 2.23
CA THR A 57 -8.84 -10.46 1.28
C THR A 57 -7.44 -10.42 1.87
N GLN A 58 -6.49 -10.98 1.12
CA GLN A 58 -5.08 -11.01 1.47
C GLN A 58 -4.24 -10.31 0.42
N VAL A 59 -3.21 -9.60 0.87
CA VAL A 59 -2.19 -9.00 0.03
C VAL A 59 -1.00 -9.95 0.00
N HIS A 60 -0.65 -10.45 -1.18
CA HIS A 60 0.56 -11.25 -1.36
C HIS A 60 1.74 -10.32 -1.65
N LEU A 61 2.85 -10.50 -0.93
CA LEU A 61 4.10 -9.75 -1.09
C LEU A 61 5.22 -10.70 -1.52
N PRO A 62 5.40 -10.94 -2.82
CA PRO A 62 6.39 -11.89 -3.32
C PRO A 62 7.82 -11.55 -2.90
N SER A 63 8.16 -10.27 -2.78
CA SER A 63 9.52 -9.84 -2.39
C SER A 63 9.86 -10.24 -0.95
N LEU A 64 8.84 -10.39 -0.10
CA LEU A 64 8.98 -10.78 1.31
C LEU A 64 8.51 -12.22 1.56
N ARG A 65 7.98 -12.92 0.54
CA ARG A 65 7.37 -14.25 0.64
C ARG A 65 6.35 -14.34 1.77
N CYS A 66 5.53 -13.31 1.92
CA CYS A 66 4.53 -13.22 2.97
C CYS A 66 3.17 -12.82 2.44
N GLU A 67 2.16 -13.10 3.25
CA GLU A 67 0.77 -12.74 3.01
C GLU A 67 0.27 -11.90 4.19
N LEU A 68 -0.49 -10.85 3.87
CA LEU A 68 -1.04 -9.94 4.86
C LEU A 68 -2.56 -9.92 4.73
N SER A 69 -3.26 -10.25 5.82
CA SER A 69 -4.71 -10.02 5.91
C SER A 69 -4.98 -8.51 5.92
N VAL A 70 -5.86 -8.06 5.02
CA VAL A 70 -6.26 -6.65 4.94
C VAL A 70 -6.89 -6.19 6.26
N ASP A 71 -7.74 -7.02 6.86
CA ASP A 71 -8.40 -6.72 8.14
C ASP A 71 -7.40 -6.52 9.28
N THR A 72 -6.34 -7.35 9.32
CA THR A 72 -5.30 -7.25 10.34
C THR A 72 -4.45 -5.98 10.16
N VAL A 73 -4.11 -5.65 8.92
CA VAL A 73 -3.29 -4.47 8.60
C VAL A 73 -4.07 -3.19 8.87
N ALA A 74 -5.36 -3.13 8.51
CA ALA A 74 -6.22 -1.99 8.80
C ALA A 74 -6.47 -1.80 10.31
N ALA A 75 -6.53 -2.87 11.10
CA ALA A 75 -6.75 -2.78 12.55
C ALA A 75 -5.54 -2.30 13.35
N ARG A 76 -4.30 -2.60 12.92
CA ARG A 76 -3.07 -2.33 13.71
C ARG A 76 -2.59 -0.88 13.71
N VAL A 77 -3.05 -0.03 12.79
CA VAL A 77 -2.58 1.36 12.71
C VAL A 77 -3.27 2.28 13.73
N PHE A 78 -4.27 1.78 14.48
CA PHE A 78 -4.87 2.47 15.65
C PHE A 78 -4.20 2.15 17.00
N GLY A 79 -3.16 1.30 17.05
CA GLY A 79 -2.48 0.94 18.29
C GLY A 79 -1.11 1.60 18.44
N GLY A 80 -1.07 2.86 18.85
CA GLY A 80 0.14 3.60 19.23
C GLY A 80 -0.14 4.57 20.35
#